data_AF-A0A212CNQ2-F1
#
_entry.id   AF-A0A212CNQ2-F1
#
_cell.length_a   1.000
_cell.length_b   1.000
_cell.length_c   1.000
_cell.angle_alpha   90.00
_cell.angle_beta   90.00
_cell.angle_gamma   90.00
#
_symmetry.space_group_name_H-M   'P 1'
#
loop_
_entity.id
_entity.type
_entity.pdbx_description
1 polymer ?
#
loop_
_entity_poly.entity_id
_entity_poly.type
_entity_poly.pdbx_seq_one_letter_code
_entity_poly.pdbx_strand_id
1 'polypeptide(L)' 'MNALLGSFVVLATFVTLCNAQCYFIPNESSTSNDSADDATCIILGCKDLNGVTHQLKSDWNTDNCESCHCDEAGIHCCNT' A
#
# COMPACT_ATOMS: atom_id res chain seq x y z
N MET A 1 39.84 29.92 -2.09
CA MET A 1 39.27 28.74 -2.77
C MET A 1 38.89 27.69 -1.72
N ASN A 2 37.91 27.96 -0.85
CA ASN A 2 37.47 27.02 0.21
C ASN A 2 35.98 27.16 0.59
N ALA A 3 35.30 28.24 0.19
CA ALA A 3 33.90 28.49 0.56
C ALA A 3 32.88 27.62 -0.19
N LEU A 4 33.29 26.96 -1.28
CA LEU A 4 32.40 26.12 -2.10
C LEU A 4 32.20 24.71 -1.54
N LEU A 5 33.10 24.25 -0.66
CA LEU A 5 33.06 22.89 -0.11
C LEU A 5 32.04 22.72 1.02
N GLY A 6 31.72 23.80 1.75
CA GLY A 6 30.71 23.76 2.81
C GLY A 6 29.27 23.69 2.30
N SER A 7 29.01 24.12 1.06
CA SER A 7 27.66 24.21 0.48
C SER A 7 27.12 22.86 0.02
N PHE A 8 27.99 21.96 -0.47
CA PHE A 8 27.57 20.66 -1.00
C PHE A 8 27.09 19.66 0.06
N VAL A 9 27.45 19.87 1.34
CA VAL A 9 27.07 18.94 2.42
C VAL A 9 25.60 19.11 2.83
N VAL A 10 25.00 20.29 2.61
CA VAL A 10 23.63 20.60 3.06
C VAL A 10 22.57 20.08 2.08
N LEU A 11 22.90 19.86 0.81
CA LEU A 11 21.94 19.36 -0.19
C LEU A 11 21.67 17.86 -0.11
N ALA A 12 22.47 17.09 0.62
CA ALA A 12 22.31 15.64 0.73
C ALA A 12 21.21 15.21 1.74
N THR A 13 20.67 16.13 2.55
CA THR A 13 19.73 15.78 3.64
C THR A 13 18.25 15.83 3.26
N PHE A 14 17.89 16.17 2.02
CA PHE A 14 16.50 16.30 1.58
C PHE A 14 15.99 15.14 0.70
N VAL A 15 16.67 14.00 0.71
CA VAL A 15 16.05 12.77 0.22
C VAL A 15 15.32 12.17 1.43
N THR A 16 14.08 12.61 1.63
CA THR A 16 13.20 12.06 2.65
C THR A 16 13.19 10.54 2.51
N LEU A 17 13.54 9.84 3.58
CA LEU A 17 13.67 8.39 3.64
C LEU A 17 12.32 7.72 3.36
N CYS A 18 11.98 7.56 2.09
CA CYS A 18 11.05 6.53 1.67
C CYS A 18 11.79 5.21 1.81
N ASN A 19 11.93 4.76 3.06
CA ASN A 19 12.44 3.43 3.36
C ASN A 19 11.54 2.47 2.57
N ALA A 20 12.12 1.58 1.74
CA ALA A 20 11.40 0.59 0.95
C ALA A 20 10.75 -0.47 1.85
N GLN A 21 9.87 -0.03 2.74
CA GLN A 21 9.08 -0.82 3.65
C GLN A 21 7.78 -1.13 2.92
N CYS A 22 7.44 -2.42 2.89
CA CYS A 22 6.19 -2.90 2.36
C CYS A 22 5.44 -3.67 3.44
N TYR A 23 4.12 -3.63 3.38
CA TYR A 23 3.26 -4.42 4.24
C TYR A 23 2.09 -4.98 3.44
N PHE A 24 1.43 -5.98 4.05
CA PHE A 24 0.32 -6.70 3.45
C PHE A 24 -0.86 -6.73 4.41
N ILE A 25 -2.05 -6.40 3.90
CA ILE A 25 -3.32 -6.53 4.60
C ILE A 25 -4.10 -7.66 3.91
N PRO A 26 -4.28 -8.83 4.55
CA PRO A 26 -5.06 -9.91 3.96
C PRO A 26 -6.52 -9.48 3.82
N ASN A 27 -7.19 -9.92 2.76
CA ASN A 27 -8.62 -9.69 2.66
C ASN A 27 -9.35 -10.50 3.74
N GLU A 28 -10.35 -9.88 4.37
CA GLU A 28 -11.22 -10.59 5.30
C GLU A 28 -11.94 -11.70 4.53
N SER A 29 -11.65 -12.95 4.88
CA SER A 29 -12.43 -14.09 4.42
C SER A 29 -13.80 -13.98 5.10
N SER A 30 -14.72 -13.26 4.47
CA SER A 30 -16.13 -13.40 4.82
C SER A 30 -16.54 -14.80 4.38
N THR A 31 -16.36 -15.80 5.25
CA THR A 31 -17.22 -16.98 5.23
C THR A 31 -18.63 -16.45 5.52
N SER A 32 -19.38 -16.11 4.48
CA SER A 32 -20.81 -15.93 4.60
C SER A 32 -21.36 -17.26 5.10
N ASN A 33 -21.65 -17.33 6.39
CA ASN A 33 -22.28 -18.48 7.06
C ASN A 33 -23.74 -18.60 6.64
N ASP A 34 -24.02 -18.64 5.33
CA ASP A 34 -25.32 -19.05 4.82
C ASP A 34 -25.11 -19.73 3.46
N SER A 35 -25.29 -21.05 3.48
CA SER A 35 -25.43 -21.96 2.34
C SER A 35 -24.11 -22.51 1.76
N ALA A 36 -23.80 -23.73 2.23
CA ALA A 36 -22.78 -24.61 1.70
C ALA A 36 -23.25 -25.25 0.38
N ASP A 37 -23.16 -24.51 -0.72
CA ASP A 37 -23.01 -25.07 -2.06
C ASP A 37 -22.34 -24.00 -2.94
N ASP A 38 -21.11 -24.28 -3.36
CA ASP A 38 -20.22 -23.34 -4.07
C ASP A 38 -19.60 -22.24 -3.18
N ALA A 39 -18.54 -22.59 -2.45
CA ALA A 39 -17.68 -21.65 -1.71
C ALA A 39 -16.83 -20.78 -2.64
N THR A 40 -17.42 -20.19 -3.68
CA THR A 40 -16.78 -19.13 -4.46
C THR A 40 -16.89 -17.86 -3.62
N CYS A 41 -15.86 -17.60 -2.80
CA CYS A 41 -15.69 -16.33 -2.12
C CYS A 41 -15.53 -15.25 -3.19
N ILE A 42 -16.61 -14.56 -3.56
CA ILE A 42 -16.54 -13.47 -4.55
C ILE A 42 -15.92 -12.27 -3.85
N ILE A 43 -14.59 -12.16 -3.94
CA ILE A 43 -13.84 -10.98 -3.55
C ILE A 43 -14.15 -9.89 -4.59
N LEU A 44 -15.00 -8.92 -4.24
CA LEU A 44 -15.34 -7.80 -5.13
C LEU A 44 -14.30 -6.66 -5.08
N GLY A 45 -13.43 -6.67 -4.08
CA GLY A 45 -12.43 -5.63 -3.85
C GLY A 45 -11.82 -5.75 -2.46
N CYS A 46 -10.90 -4.84 -2.13
CA CYS A 46 -10.21 -4.82 -0.85
C CYS A 46 -10.61 -3.60 -0.03
N LYS A 47 -10.89 -3.79 1.25
CA LYS A 47 -11.17 -2.68 2.18
C LYS A 47 -9.89 -2.28 2.92
N ASP A 48 -9.48 -1.03 2.78
CA ASP A 48 -8.29 -0.50 3.44
C ASP A 48 -8.52 -0.17 4.93
N LEU A 49 -7.46 0.25 5.62
CA LEU A 49 -7.50 0.62 7.05
C LEU A 49 -8.37 1.85 7.34
N ASN A 50 -8.66 2.68 6.33
CA ASN A 50 -9.58 3.81 6.42
C ASN A 50 -11.04 3.40 6.14
N GLY A 51 -11.26 2.14 5.79
CA GLY A 51 -12.55 1.57 5.46
C GLY A 51 -13.02 1.84 4.03
N VAL A 52 -12.16 2.37 3.16
CA VAL A 52 -12.44 2.59 1.74
C VAL A 52 -12.29 1.26 1.00
N THR A 53 -13.25 0.93 0.14
CA THR A 53 -13.18 -0.26 -0.71
C THR A 53 -12.60 0.10 -2.07
N HIS A 54 -11.47 -0.52 -2.40
CA HIS A 54 -10.79 -0.42 -3.69
C HIS A 54 -11.16 -1.61 -4.58
N GLN A 55 -11.18 -1.39 -5.89
CA GLN A 55 -11.54 -2.45 -6.83
C GLN A 55 -10.44 -3.52 -6.90
N LEU A 56 -10.83 -4.75 -7.21
CA LEU A 56 -9.84 -5.80 -7.47
C LEU A 56 -8.94 -5.39 -8.65
N LYS A 57 -7.63 -5.61 -8.52
CA LYS A 57 -6.57 -5.23 -9.49
C LYS A 57 -6.41 -3.73 -9.70
N SER A 58 -6.85 -2.91 -8.75
CA SER A 58 -6.60 -1.47 -8.78
C SER A 58 -5.34 -1.09 -8.02
N ASP A 59 -4.65 -0.07 -8.51
CA ASP A 59 -3.55 0.60 -7.83
C ASP A 59 -3.99 1.99 -7.35
N TRP A 60 -3.50 2.41 -6.18
CA TRP A 60 -3.70 3.77 -5.68
C TRP A 60 -2.51 4.25 -4.85
N ASN A 61 -2.44 5.57 -4.64
CA ASN A 61 -1.47 6.18 -3.75
C ASN A 61 -2.15 6.68 -2.48
N THR A 62 -1.49 6.53 -1.34
CA THR A 62 -1.93 7.10 -0.07
C THR A 62 -1.32 8.48 0.14
N ASP A 63 -1.90 9.25 1.06
CA ASP A 63 -1.35 10.55 1.47
C ASP A 63 0.02 10.42 2.17
N ASN A 64 0.41 9.20 2.56
CA ASN A 64 1.67 8.89 3.24
C ASN A 64 2.79 8.46 2.29
N CYS A 65 2.69 8.78 0.99
CA CYS A 65 3.65 8.37 -0.04
C CYS A 65 3.75 6.85 -0.22
N GLU A 66 2.67 6.11 -0.02
CA GLU A 66 2.64 4.68 -0.30
C GLU A 66 1.94 4.44 -1.64
N SER A 67 2.45 3.47 -2.40
CA SER A 67 1.76 2.87 -3.54
C SER A 67 1.19 1.53 -3.08
N CYS A 68 -0.11 1.37 -3.29
CA CYS A 68 -0.88 0.22 -2.88
C CYS A 68 -1.53 -0.48 -4.08
N HIS A 69 -1.65 -1.80 -4.00
CA HIS A 69 -2.29 -2.68 -4.97
C HIS A 69 -3.27 -3.61 -4.27
N CYS A 70 -4.46 -3.83 -4.84
CA CYS A 70 -5.44 -4.79 -4.35
C CYS A 70 -5.51 -6.00 -5.29
N ASP A 71 -5.33 -7.21 -4.76
CA ASP A 71 -5.49 -8.47 -5.48
C ASP A 71 -6.41 -9.45 -4.74
N GLU A 72 -6.50 -10.69 -5.22
CA GLU A 72 -7.35 -11.72 -4.61
C GLU A 72 -6.91 -12.11 -3.19
N ALA A 73 -5.64 -11.87 -2.83
CA ALA A 73 -5.10 -12.15 -1.50
C ALA A 73 -5.33 -10.98 -0.53
N GLY A 74 -5.26 -9.74 -1.01
CA GLY A 74 -5.50 -8.55 -0.21
C GLY A 74 -4.79 -7.31 -0.75
N ILE A 75 -4.35 -6.44 0.17
CA ILE A 75 -3.72 -5.16 -0.15
C ILE A 75 -2.22 -5.25 0.09
N HIS A 76 -1.44 -4.93 -0.94
CA HIS A 76 0.01 -4.76 -0.87
C HIS A 76 0.34 -3.29 -0.93
N CYS A 77 0.97 -2.74 0.09
CA CYS A 77 1.41 -1.33 0.10
C CYS A 77 2.91 -1.23 0.31
N CYS A 78 3.56 -0.33 -0.41
CA CYS A 78 4.98 -0.02 -0.29
C CYS A 78 5.20 1.47 -0.31
N ASN A 79 6.13 1.96 0.51
CA ASN A 79 6.55 3.36 0.47
C ASN A 79 7.30 3.66 -0.84
N THR A 80 7.03 4.80 -1.48
CA THR A 80 7.65 5.23 -2.76
C THR A 80 8.70 6.31 -2.57
#